data_AF-A0A350UI04-F1
#
_entry.id   AF-A0A350UI04-F1
#
_cell.length_a   1.000
_cell.length_b   1.000
_cell.length_c   1.000
_cell.angle_alpha   90.00
_cell.angle_beta   90.00
_cell.angle_gamma   90.00
#
_symmetry.space_group_name_H-M   'P 1'
#
loop_
_entity.id
_entity.type
_entity.pdbx_description
1 polymer ?
#
loop_
_entity_poly.entity_id
_entity_poly.type
_entity_poly.pdbx_seq_one_letter_code
_entity_poly.pdbx_strand_id
1 'polypeptide(L)'
;MWKEVKYFGRMMSGCRRFIRTPRAGDPEALVRANLARREENFLEGMKRVVFARPECVYARLFAWAGCEFGDLEAMVQREGLEAALRRLAEAGVRLEHDEFKGKKAVERGTLRIEAGPRDFANPLARGALETTSSGSRSQGTVTRPSVEFQVYREAQDALFVGQFEPQKKAICAVLPVLPSTVGFNRMLTFERRGTPVEKWFALGGTWQDSGHYRVLLQLLVWEARAHGLGIPAPEYLARDDFGPVARWIAKQRGAGREVLWMGPVTMGVLTAAAAREAGIGLEGVTFLCGAEPLTEARRAVMEAAGGRVYPRYGVSELGWVGCSCAEMTTGSTVHVMRDSMAVIARRRKAPLTEVEVDSLAFTTLLPFSTYVLVNVEMEDCGTLGPAECGCRFAAMGFTEQLSGVYSYGKLTGQGITLLGGDLISVLERSLPGRFGGTPADYQLLELDAMAGAIVELRVSPRVGVRDEAAVREYFLSEVRRLWGGSLTARQWGQTGAVRVNFADPVMSGGRKINPLHLLGSGRGTDAAPGKTLR
;
A
#
# COMPACT_ATOMS: atom_id res chain seq x y z
N MET A 1 -18.22 22.84 -6.43
CA MET A 1 -18.41 23.87 -5.38
C MET A 1 -19.04 23.36 -4.07
N TRP A 2 -20.37 23.16 -3.92
CA TRP A 2 -20.97 22.79 -2.60
C TRP A 2 -20.47 21.46 -1.99
N LYS A 3 -20.21 20.43 -2.81
CA LYS A 3 -19.64 19.16 -2.35
C LYS A 3 -18.20 19.33 -1.81
N GLU A 4 -17.41 20.17 -2.47
CA GLU A 4 -16.03 20.47 -2.08
C GLU A 4 -15.99 21.30 -0.79
N VAL A 5 -16.84 22.32 -0.66
CA VAL A 5 -16.97 23.11 0.59
C VAL A 5 -17.34 22.22 1.77
N LYS A 6 -18.28 21.28 1.60
CA LYS A 6 -18.62 20.30 2.65
C LYS A 6 -17.45 19.36 2.96
N TYR A 7 -16.73 18.89 1.94
CA TYR A 7 -15.52 18.09 2.13
C TYR A 7 -14.45 18.88 2.92
N PHE A 8 -14.22 20.15 2.58
CA PHE A 8 -13.26 21.03 3.25
C PHE A 8 -13.64 21.30 4.71
N GLY A 9 -14.90 21.67 4.98
CA GLY A 9 -15.37 21.89 6.34
C GLY A 9 -15.20 20.65 7.23
N ARG A 10 -15.46 19.45 6.68
CA ARG A 10 -15.22 18.19 7.41
C ARG A 10 -13.74 17.92 7.65
N MET A 11 -12.89 18.12 6.64
CA MET A 11 -11.45 17.92 6.74
C MET A 11 -10.82 18.81 7.81
N MET A 12 -11.16 20.10 7.82
CA MET A 12 -10.69 21.08 8.82
C MET A 12 -11.17 20.70 10.22
N SER A 13 -12.48 20.41 10.37
CA SER A 13 -13.05 19.98 11.65
C SER A 13 -12.38 18.69 12.19
N GLY A 14 -12.17 17.71 11.32
CA GLY A 14 -11.48 16.46 11.66
C GLY A 14 -10.01 16.67 12.03
N CYS A 15 -9.31 17.55 11.30
CA CYS A 15 -7.93 17.94 11.56
C CYS A 15 -7.82 18.58 12.95
N ARG A 16 -8.62 19.63 13.20
CA ARG A 16 -8.68 20.31 14.50
C ARG A 16 -9.00 19.36 15.65
N ARG A 17 -9.96 18.44 15.47
CA ARG A 17 -10.29 17.45 16.51
C ARG A 17 -9.08 16.55 16.78
N PHE A 18 -8.46 16.00 15.73
CA PHE A 18 -7.29 15.12 15.88
C PHE A 18 -6.12 15.83 16.57
N ILE A 19 -5.78 17.06 16.16
CA ILE A 19 -4.71 17.86 16.76
C ILE A 19 -4.95 18.09 18.26
N ARG A 20 -6.20 18.35 18.66
CA ARG A 20 -6.56 18.60 20.06
C ARG A 20 -6.69 17.34 20.91
N THR A 21 -6.85 16.16 20.29
CA THR A 21 -6.95 14.91 21.04
C THR A 21 -5.58 14.52 21.59
N PRO A 22 -5.46 14.24 22.91
CA PRO A 22 -4.21 13.78 23.50
C PRO A 22 -3.68 12.51 22.83
N ARG A 23 -2.36 12.37 22.83
CA ARG A 23 -1.69 11.12 22.41
C ARG A 23 -1.88 10.05 23.47
N ALA A 24 -1.67 8.79 23.09
CA ALA A 24 -1.46 7.74 24.07
C ALA A 24 -0.24 8.07 24.94
N GLY A 25 -0.43 8.07 26.27
CA GLY A 25 0.65 8.33 27.23
C GLY A 25 1.72 7.24 27.21
N ASP A 26 1.29 5.98 27.16
CA ASP A 26 2.13 4.81 26.94
C ASP A 26 1.64 4.03 25.70
N PRO A 27 2.26 4.26 24.52
CA PRO A 27 1.94 3.54 23.31
C PRO A 27 2.11 2.02 23.42
N GLU A 28 3.11 1.55 24.16
CA GLU A 28 3.38 0.12 24.30
C GLU A 28 2.30 -0.55 25.15
N ALA A 29 1.97 0.02 26.30
CA ALA A 29 0.90 -0.52 27.16
C ALA A 29 -0.44 -0.54 26.43
N LEU A 30 -0.77 0.51 25.67
CA LEU A 30 -2.00 0.58 24.87
C LEU A 30 -2.06 -0.56 23.82
N VAL A 31 -0.98 -0.77 23.08
CA VAL A 31 -0.92 -1.81 22.04
C VAL A 31 -0.92 -3.22 22.66
N ARG A 32 -0.17 -3.44 23.74
CA ARG A 32 -0.18 -4.72 24.49
C ARG A 32 -1.55 -5.05 25.03
N ALA A 33 -2.26 -4.08 25.60
CA ALA A 33 -3.61 -4.28 26.13
C ALA A 33 -4.59 -4.71 25.03
N ASN A 34 -4.51 -4.11 23.84
CA ASN A 34 -5.36 -4.52 22.71
C ASN A 34 -4.96 -5.87 22.12
N LEU A 35 -3.67 -6.18 22.07
CA LEU A 35 -3.20 -7.51 21.65
C LEU A 35 -3.73 -8.61 22.59
N ALA A 36 -3.67 -8.38 23.90
CA ALA A 36 -4.16 -9.33 24.90
C ALA A 36 -5.68 -9.55 24.81
N ARG A 37 -6.44 -8.52 24.41
CA ARG A 37 -7.91 -8.54 24.33
C ARG A 37 -8.45 -8.74 22.91
N ARG A 38 -7.60 -9.19 21.98
CA ARG A 38 -7.94 -9.23 20.54
C ARG A 38 -9.16 -10.10 20.22
N GLU A 39 -9.33 -11.21 20.94
CA GLU A 39 -10.47 -12.13 20.76
C GLU A 39 -11.76 -11.54 21.34
N GLU A 40 -11.69 -10.95 22.55
CA GLU A 40 -12.80 -10.21 23.16
C GLU A 40 -13.27 -9.06 22.25
N ASN A 41 -12.32 -8.29 21.72
CA ASN A 41 -12.61 -7.17 20.84
C ASN A 41 -13.30 -7.62 19.54
N PHE A 42 -12.87 -8.76 18.98
CA PHE A 42 -13.53 -9.36 17.82
C PHE A 42 -14.96 -9.78 18.14
N LEU A 43 -15.17 -10.57 19.20
CA LEU A 43 -16.48 -11.09 19.58
C LEU A 43 -17.46 -9.96 19.92
N GLU A 44 -17.02 -8.95 20.67
CA GLU A 44 -17.84 -7.78 21.00
C GLU A 44 -18.23 -6.99 19.74
N GLY A 45 -17.28 -6.82 18.79
CA GLY A 45 -17.55 -6.21 17.50
C GLY A 45 -18.57 -7.00 16.69
N MET A 46 -18.42 -8.32 16.61
CA MET A 46 -19.38 -9.21 15.93
C MET A 46 -20.75 -9.13 16.57
N LYS A 47 -20.85 -9.20 17.90
CA LYS A 47 -22.11 -9.10 18.64
C LYS A 47 -22.87 -7.81 18.32
N ARG A 48 -22.18 -6.67 18.42
CA ARG A 48 -22.82 -5.34 18.32
C ARG A 48 -23.06 -4.85 16.92
N VAL A 49 -22.21 -5.23 15.96
CA VAL A 49 -22.26 -4.69 14.59
C VAL A 49 -22.84 -5.69 13.61
N VAL A 50 -22.61 -6.99 13.83
CA VAL A 50 -23.03 -8.05 12.91
C VAL A 50 -24.30 -8.71 13.42
N PHE A 51 -24.24 -9.44 14.54
CA PHE A 51 -25.37 -10.26 15.01
C PHE A 51 -26.55 -9.43 15.53
N ALA A 52 -26.32 -8.21 16.02
CA ALA A 52 -27.40 -7.28 16.38
C ALA A 52 -28.13 -6.66 15.16
N ARG A 53 -27.67 -6.91 13.94
CA ARG A 53 -28.12 -6.27 12.70
C ARG A 53 -28.35 -7.29 11.59
N PRO A 54 -29.51 -7.97 11.57
CA PRO A 54 -29.81 -9.04 10.62
C PRO A 54 -29.71 -8.63 9.15
N GLU A 55 -29.86 -7.34 8.86
CA GLU A 55 -29.79 -6.78 7.51
C GLU A 55 -28.36 -6.64 6.98
N CYS A 56 -27.33 -6.70 7.83
CA CYS A 56 -25.96 -6.51 7.38
C CYS A 56 -25.43 -7.73 6.60
N VAL A 57 -24.48 -7.48 5.69
CA VAL A 57 -23.92 -8.51 4.79
C VAL A 57 -23.37 -9.70 5.57
N TYR A 58 -22.61 -9.45 6.63
CA TYR A 58 -22.03 -10.54 7.42
C TYR A 58 -23.08 -11.33 8.19
N ALA A 59 -24.13 -10.72 8.74
CA ALA A 59 -25.19 -11.45 9.44
C ALA A 59 -25.86 -12.47 8.51
N ARG A 60 -26.07 -12.08 7.25
CA ARG A 60 -26.59 -12.99 6.21
C ARG A 60 -25.61 -14.11 5.85
N LEU A 61 -24.30 -13.83 5.82
CA LEU A 61 -23.26 -14.84 5.60
C LEU A 61 -23.15 -15.82 6.78
N PHE A 62 -23.19 -15.34 8.02
CA PHE A 62 -23.20 -16.18 9.22
C PHE A 62 -24.46 -17.07 9.27
N ALA A 63 -25.64 -16.50 8.95
CA ALA A 63 -26.87 -17.27 8.85
C ALA A 63 -26.81 -18.34 7.74
N TRP A 64 -26.22 -18.03 6.58
CA TRP A 64 -25.98 -19.01 5.53
C TRP A 64 -25.07 -20.15 6.00
N ALA A 65 -24.02 -19.82 6.76
CA ALA A 65 -23.08 -20.78 7.29
C ALA A 65 -23.65 -21.62 8.45
N GLY A 66 -24.88 -21.32 8.90
CA GLY A 66 -25.49 -21.97 10.05
C GLY A 66 -24.73 -21.70 11.35
N CYS A 67 -24.14 -20.51 11.49
CA CYS A 67 -23.33 -20.13 12.64
C CYS A 67 -24.01 -18.97 13.40
N GLU A 68 -24.52 -19.26 14.59
CA GLU A 68 -25.03 -18.25 15.51
C GLU A 68 -23.89 -17.61 16.33
N PHE A 69 -24.18 -16.53 17.05
CA PHE A 69 -23.17 -15.85 17.86
C PHE A 69 -22.58 -16.78 18.94
N GLY A 70 -23.40 -17.63 19.56
CA GLY A 70 -22.95 -18.60 20.55
C GLY A 70 -21.99 -19.63 19.96
N ASP A 71 -22.23 -20.06 18.71
CA ASP A 71 -21.33 -20.97 17.99
C ASP A 71 -19.99 -20.29 17.71
N LEU A 72 -20.02 -19.02 17.27
CA LEU A 72 -18.82 -18.23 17.03
C LEU A 72 -17.99 -18.06 18.30
N GLU A 73 -18.63 -17.68 19.40
CA GLU A 73 -17.99 -17.50 20.70
C GLU A 73 -17.34 -18.81 21.18
N ALA A 74 -18.09 -19.91 21.16
CA ALA A 74 -17.57 -21.23 21.52
C ALA A 74 -16.44 -21.70 20.60
N MET A 75 -16.52 -21.39 19.30
CA MET A 75 -15.46 -21.70 18.34
C MET A 75 -14.17 -20.95 18.68
N VAL A 76 -14.22 -19.62 18.82
CA VAL A 76 -13.05 -18.80 19.16
C VAL A 76 -12.43 -19.22 20.49
N GLN A 77 -13.23 -19.47 21.52
CA GLN A 77 -12.72 -19.91 22.83
C GLN A 77 -12.04 -21.28 22.79
N ARG A 78 -12.52 -22.21 21.96
CA ARG A 78 -12.01 -23.58 21.90
C ARG A 78 -10.75 -23.71 21.05
N GLU A 79 -10.68 -23.04 19.90
CA GLU A 79 -9.62 -23.25 18.91
C GLU A 79 -8.78 -22.01 18.60
N GLY A 80 -9.14 -20.85 19.16
CA GLY A 80 -8.50 -19.56 18.92
C GLY A 80 -9.03 -18.85 17.68
N LEU A 81 -8.84 -17.53 17.64
CA LEU A 81 -9.38 -16.65 16.60
C LEU A 81 -9.00 -17.06 15.17
N GLU A 82 -7.72 -17.29 14.88
CA GLU A 82 -7.27 -17.59 13.52
C GLU A 82 -7.81 -18.93 12.99
N ALA A 83 -7.95 -19.94 13.84
CA ALA A 83 -8.53 -21.23 13.45
C ALA A 83 -10.04 -21.10 13.18
N ALA A 84 -10.76 -20.37 14.04
CA ALA A 84 -12.17 -20.06 13.82
C ALA A 84 -12.38 -19.31 12.50
N LEU A 85 -11.54 -18.32 12.20
CA LEU A 85 -11.60 -17.56 10.95
C LEU A 85 -11.37 -18.43 9.70
N ARG A 86 -10.47 -19.42 9.76
CA ARG A 86 -10.29 -20.38 8.64
C ARG A 86 -11.54 -21.22 8.40
N ARG A 87 -12.15 -21.76 9.46
CA ARG A 87 -13.41 -22.54 9.35
C ARG A 87 -14.56 -21.70 8.82
N LEU A 88 -14.68 -20.46 9.28
CA LEU A 88 -15.66 -19.49 8.76
C LEU A 88 -15.44 -19.19 7.28
N ALA A 89 -14.18 -19.03 6.84
CA ALA A 89 -13.86 -18.80 5.44
C ALA A 89 -14.23 -20.01 4.55
N GLU A 90 -13.98 -21.23 5.03
CA GLU A 90 -14.39 -22.48 4.38
C GLU A 90 -15.92 -22.60 4.30
N ALA A 91 -16.62 -22.19 5.36
CA ALA A 91 -18.08 -22.06 5.42
C ALA A 91 -18.61 -20.81 4.69
N GLY A 92 -17.83 -20.18 3.80
CA GLY A 92 -18.32 -19.10 2.94
C GLY A 92 -18.45 -17.72 3.62
N VAL A 93 -18.15 -17.57 4.91
CA VAL A 93 -18.06 -16.27 5.61
C VAL A 93 -16.71 -15.62 5.27
N ARG A 94 -16.63 -15.10 4.05
CA ARG A 94 -15.48 -14.43 3.46
C ARG A 94 -15.93 -13.45 2.38
N LEU A 95 -15.05 -12.59 1.91
CA LEU A 95 -15.27 -11.74 0.74
C LEU A 95 -14.05 -11.75 -0.19
N GLU A 96 -14.31 -11.87 -1.48
CA GLU A 96 -13.31 -11.56 -2.50
C GLU A 96 -13.16 -10.05 -2.70
N HIS A 97 -12.04 -9.62 -3.29
CA HIS A 97 -11.79 -8.19 -3.48
C HIS A 97 -12.88 -7.51 -4.30
N ASP A 98 -13.31 -8.12 -5.41
CA ASP A 98 -14.36 -7.58 -6.25
C ASP A 98 -15.75 -7.60 -5.58
N GLU A 99 -16.02 -8.56 -4.69
CA GLU A 99 -17.21 -8.58 -3.82
C GLU A 99 -17.19 -7.38 -2.86
N PHE A 100 -16.07 -7.15 -2.17
CA PHE A 100 -15.90 -6.00 -1.28
C PHE A 100 -15.99 -4.66 -2.02
N LYS A 101 -15.45 -4.58 -3.24
CA LYS A 101 -15.49 -3.37 -4.08
C LYS A 101 -16.87 -3.12 -4.71
N GLY A 102 -17.81 -4.06 -4.60
CA GLY A 102 -19.12 -3.97 -5.26
C GLY A 102 -19.05 -4.06 -6.78
N LYS A 103 -18.00 -4.70 -7.32
CA LYS A 103 -17.90 -5.04 -8.73
C LYS A 103 -18.62 -6.35 -9.06
N LYS A 104 -18.73 -7.22 -8.06
CA LYS A 104 -19.48 -8.49 -8.12
C LYS A 104 -20.39 -8.58 -6.89
N ALA A 105 -21.56 -9.17 -7.05
CA ALA A 105 -22.40 -9.56 -5.92
C ALA A 105 -21.70 -10.63 -5.06
N VAL A 106 -22.00 -10.65 -3.77
CA VAL A 106 -21.58 -11.74 -2.88
C VAL A 106 -22.47 -12.95 -3.14
N GLU A 107 -21.87 -14.07 -3.55
CA GLU A 107 -22.61 -15.27 -3.95
C GLU A 107 -22.15 -16.52 -3.19
N ARG A 108 -23.06 -17.16 -2.45
CA ARG A 108 -22.82 -18.42 -1.74
C ARG A 108 -23.97 -19.39 -2.00
N GLY A 109 -23.79 -20.32 -2.94
CA GLY A 109 -24.90 -21.20 -3.37
C GLY A 109 -26.10 -20.39 -3.86
N THR A 110 -27.24 -20.51 -3.17
CA THR A 110 -28.48 -19.75 -3.46
C THR A 110 -28.50 -18.34 -2.88
N LEU A 111 -27.58 -18.00 -1.97
CA LEU A 111 -27.50 -16.65 -1.40
C LEU A 111 -26.81 -15.70 -2.37
N ARG A 112 -27.50 -14.61 -2.71
CA ARG A 112 -26.97 -13.47 -3.45
C ARG A 112 -27.18 -12.17 -2.67
N ILE A 113 -26.12 -11.36 -2.57
CA ILE A 113 -26.14 -10.05 -1.89
C ILE A 113 -25.46 -9.01 -2.77
N GLU A 114 -26.20 -7.99 -3.18
CA GLU A 114 -25.60 -6.78 -3.75
C GLU A 114 -25.07 -5.92 -2.61
N ALA A 115 -23.77 -5.64 -2.62
CA ALA A 115 -23.10 -4.86 -1.58
C ALA A 115 -21.95 -4.05 -2.18
N GLY A 116 -21.55 -2.98 -1.50
CA GLY A 116 -20.34 -2.24 -1.82
C GLY A 116 -19.61 -1.78 -0.55
N PRO A 117 -18.49 -1.04 -0.69
CA PRO A 117 -17.64 -0.69 0.44
C PRO A 117 -18.36 0.00 1.61
N ARG A 118 -19.46 0.73 1.36
CA ARG A 118 -20.22 1.42 2.40
C ARG A 118 -21.00 0.48 3.32
N ASP A 119 -21.40 -0.69 2.83
CA ASP A 119 -22.17 -1.67 3.61
C ASP A 119 -21.31 -2.35 4.68
N PHE A 120 -19.99 -2.23 4.55
CA PHE A 120 -19.00 -2.72 5.52
C PHE A 120 -18.51 -1.61 6.46
N ALA A 121 -18.98 -0.37 6.31
CA ALA A 121 -18.56 0.74 7.17
C ALA A 121 -18.94 0.44 8.62
N ASN A 122 -18.00 0.66 9.54
CA ASN A 122 -18.26 0.44 10.95
C ASN A 122 -19.22 1.52 11.49
N PRO A 123 -20.46 1.16 11.89
CA PRO A 123 -21.44 2.14 12.38
C PRO A 123 -21.03 2.76 13.72
N LEU A 124 -20.12 2.13 14.46
CA LEU A 124 -19.60 2.63 15.74
C LEU A 124 -18.46 3.65 15.53
N ALA A 125 -17.85 3.69 14.35
CA ALA A 125 -16.76 4.60 14.04
C ALA A 125 -17.28 5.88 13.36
N ARG A 126 -16.94 7.04 13.93
CA ARG A 126 -17.26 8.36 13.34
C ARG A 126 -15.99 9.04 12.83
N GLY A 127 -15.72 8.92 11.54
CA GLY A 127 -14.59 9.57 10.88
C GLY A 127 -14.92 10.93 10.26
N ALA A 128 -14.07 11.91 10.52
CA ALA A 128 -14.15 13.25 9.91
C ALA A 128 -13.05 13.51 8.87
N LEU A 129 -11.89 12.84 9.01
CA LEU A 129 -10.80 12.93 8.06
C LEU A 129 -11.01 11.93 6.94
N GLU A 130 -11.33 12.44 5.75
CA GLU A 130 -11.62 11.65 4.56
C GLU A 130 -10.35 11.51 3.70
N THR A 131 -10.00 10.28 3.39
CA THR A 131 -8.87 9.96 2.52
C THR A 131 -9.32 9.02 1.41
N THR A 132 -8.67 9.09 0.26
CA THR A 132 -9.00 8.22 -0.88
C THR A 132 -7.78 7.38 -1.19
N SER A 133 -7.96 6.06 -1.30
CA SER A 133 -6.88 5.18 -1.71
C SER A 133 -6.43 5.51 -3.14
N SER A 134 -5.16 5.22 -3.46
CA SER A 134 -4.57 5.56 -4.75
C SER A 134 -5.22 4.90 -5.98
N GLY A 135 -6.16 3.97 -5.78
CA GLY A 135 -7.05 3.44 -6.82
C GLY A 135 -6.33 2.94 -8.06
N SER A 136 -5.37 2.00 -7.93
CA SER A 136 -4.62 1.51 -9.10
C SER A 136 -5.47 0.72 -10.10
N ARG A 137 -6.71 0.32 -9.74
CA ARG A 137 -7.63 -0.55 -10.51
C ARG A 137 -9.11 -0.13 -10.43
N SER A 138 -9.44 0.95 -9.70
CA SER A 138 -10.82 1.39 -9.49
C SER A 138 -10.85 2.88 -9.14
N GLN A 139 -12.03 3.50 -9.15
CA GLN A 139 -12.23 4.70 -8.35
C GLN A 139 -11.84 4.35 -6.91
N GLY A 140 -10.79 4.98 -6.37
CA GLY A 140 -10.22 4.64 -5.07
C GLY A 140 -11.28 4.56 -3.97
N THR A 141 -11.03 3.76 -2.93
CA THR A 141 -11.99 3.64 -1.82
C THR A 141 -11.83 4.82 -0.89
N VAL A 142 -12.93 5.54 -0.69
CA VAL A 142 -13.01 6.64 0.26
C VAL A 142 -13.12 6.04 1.66
N THR A 143 -12.10 6.29 2.48
CA THR A 143 -12.07 5.89 3.89
C THR A 143 -12.19 7.10 4.79
N ARG A 144 -12.86 6.90 5.93
CA ARG A 144 -13.08 7.92 6.95
C ARG A 144 -12.64 7.38 8.30
N PRO A 145 -11.33 7.33 8.58
CA PRO A 145 -10.85 6.96 9.89
C PRO A 145 -11.38 7.88 10.98
N SER A 146 -11.79 7.30 12.11
CA SER A 146 -12.10 8.04 13.32
C SER A 146 -10.85 8.68 13.92
N VAL A 147 -11.04 9.59 14.87
CA VAL A 147 -9.92 10.20 15.60
C VAL A 147 -9.27 9.16 16.51
N GLU A 148 -10.09 8.30 17.12
CA GLU A 148 -9.67 7.19 17.96
C GLU A 148 -8.78 6.21 17.18
N PHE A 149 -9.17 5.88 15.94
CA PHE A 149 -8.36 5.07 15.04
C PHE A 149 -7.02 5.74 14.71
N GLN A 150 -7.00 7.05 14.53
CA GLN A 150 -5.76 7.78 14.22
C GLN A 150 -4.83 7.87 15.43
N VAL A 151 -5.35 8.10 16.64
CA VAL A 151 -4.55 8.09 17.87
C VAL A 151 -3.98 6.69 18.12
N TYR A 152 -4.76 5.64 17.87
CA TYR A 152 -4.26 4.27 17.99
C TYR A 152 -3.15 3.97 16.96
N ARG A 153 -3.33 4.41 15.71
CA ARG A 153 -2.29 4.29 14.68
C ARG A 153 -1.05 5.11 14.99
N GLU A 154 -1.19 6.27 15.61
CA GLU A 154 -0.09 7.09 16.11
C GLU A 154 0.72 6.33 17.18
N ALA A 155 0.07 5.54 18.04
CA ALA A 155 0.73 4.67 19.01
C ALA A 155 1.50 3.52 18.32
N GLN A 156 0.89 2.82 17.36
CA GLN A 156 1.58 1.81 16.55
C GLN A 156 2.79 2.41 15.81
N ASP A 157 2.62 3.59 15.20
CA ASP A 157 3.68 4.31 14.51
C ASP A 157 4.81 4.74 15.47
N ALA A 158 4.51 5.07 16.73
CA ALA A 158 5.52 5.38 17.75
C ALA A 158 6.43 4.18 18.04
N LEU A 159 5.87 2.97 18.10
CA LEU A 159 6.65 1.74 18.26
C LEU A 159 7.50 1.43 17.02
N PHE A 160 6.88 1.46 15.83
CA PHE A 160 7.58 1.16 14.58
C PHE A 160 8.69 2.15 14.28
N VAL A 161 8.43 3.45 14.39
CA VAL A 161 9.44 4.46 14.08
C VAL A 161 10.46 4.57 15.22
N GLY A 162 10.03 4.41 16.47
CA GLY A 162 10.87 4.61 17.67
C GLY A 162 12.10 3.72 17.72
N GLN A 163 12.04 2.50 17.18
CA GLN A 163 13.20 1.60 17.08
C GLN A 163 14.35 2.15 16.22
N PHE A 164 14.08 3.16 15.37
CA PHE A 164 15.06 3.81 14.52
C PHE A 164 15.52 5.16 15.07
N GLU A 165 15.28 5.42 16.36
CA GLU A 165 15.74 6.61 17.09
C GLU A 165 15.50 7.94 16.34
N PRO A 166 14.25 8.23 15.91
CA PRO A 166 13.92 9.40 15.11
C PRO A 166 14.37 10.73 15.74
N GLN A 167 14.42 10.80 17.07
CA GLN A 167 14.90 11.96 17.82
C GLN A 167 16.38 12.30 17.60
N LYS A 168 17.18 11.35 17.11
CA LYS A 168 18.60 11.53 16.78
C LYS A 168 18.85 11.82 15.30
N LYS A 169 17.81 11.88 14.48
CA LYS A 169 17.93 11.92 13.01
C LYS A 169 17.25 13.15 12.42
N ALA A 170 17.81 13.64 11.32
CA ALA A 170 17.07 14.55 10.46
C ALA A 170 15.99 13.76 9.71
N ILE A 171 14.77 14.27 9.65
CA ILE A 171 13.65 13.51 9.10
C ILE A 171 13.15 14.16 7.81
N CYS A 172 13.10 13.37 6.73
CA CYS A 172 12.46 13.77 5.49
C CYS A 172 11.41 12.77 5.02
N ALA A 173 10.44 13.27 4.26
CA ALA A 173 9.40 12.46 3.66
C ALA A 173 9.24 12.79 2.18
N VAL A 174 9.16 11.77 1.33
CA VAL A 174 8.72 11.88 -0.06
C VAL A 174 7.33 11.25 -0.13
N LEU A 175 6.30 12.07 0.07
CA LEU A 175 4.92 11.59 0.25
C LEU A 175 3.92 12.40 -0.58
N PRO A 176 2.81 11.77 -1.03
CA PRO A 176 1.81 12.44 -1.84
C PRO A 176 1.09 13.53 -1.04
N VAL A 177 0.62 14.52 -1.78
CA VAL A 177 -0.33 15.54 -1.34
C VAL A 177 -1.77 15.07 -1.63
N LEU A 178 -2.74 15.93 -1.31
CA LEU A 178 -4.15 15.68 -1.59
C LEU A 178 -4.40 15.28 -3.05
N PRO A 179 -5.41 14.42 -3.33
CA PRO A 179 -6.47 13.96 -2.41
C PRO A 179 -6.05 12.88 -1.41
N SER A 180 -4.82 12.38 -1.50
CA SER A 180 -4.26 11.51 -0.47
C SER A 180 -3.85 12.32 0.77
N THR A 181 -4.42 12.00 1.91
CA THR A 181 -4.06 12.66 3.18
C THR A 181 -2.82 12.06 3.85
N VAL A 182 -2.22 11.01 3.27
CA VAL A 182 -1.11 10.26 3.88
C VAL A 182 0.08 11.16 4.23
N GLY A 183 0.50 12.04 3.33
CA GLY A 183 1.61 12.97 3.57
C GLY A 183 1.30 13.95 4.70
N PHE A 184 0.15 14.62 4.63
CA PHE A 184 -0.29 15.56 5.66
C PHE A 184 -0.45 14.91 7.04
N ASN A 185 -1.12 13.76 7.12
CA ASN A 185 -1.28 13.00 8.38
C ASN A 185 0.08 12.56 8.94
N ARG A 186 1.06 12.27 8.08
CA ARG A 186 2.43 11.94 8.52
C ARG A 186 3.11 13.14 9.16
N MET A 187 2.95 14.35 8.60
CA MET A 187 3.49 15.57 9.21
C MET A 187 2.87 15.80 10.60
N LEU A 188 1.54 15.68 10.71
CA LEU A 188 0.83 15.84 11.99
C LEU A 188 1.30 14.83 13.04
N THR A 189 1.38 13.54 12.70
CA THR A 189 1.74 12.48 13.66
C THR A 189 3.22 12.53 14.07
N PHE A 190 4.13 12.97 13.20
CA PHE A 190 5.53 13.17 13.57
C PHE A 190 5.70 14.37 14.50
N GLU A 191 5.06 15.49 14.18
CA GLU A 191 5.05 16.70 15.01
C GLU A 191 4.49 16.42 16.41
N ARG A 192 3.30 15.82 16.47
CA ARG A 192 2.64 15.49 17.73
C ARG A 192 3.52 14.61 18.62
N ARG A 193 4.32 13.70 18.04
CA ARG A 193 5.25 12.81 18.75
C ARG A 193 6.56 13.49 19.20
N GLY A 194 6.77 14.76 18.86
CA GLY A 194 8.00 15.49 19.18
C GLY A 194 9.20 15.12 18.30
N THR A 195 8.96 14.52 17.13
CA THR A 195 9.99 14.15 16.15
C THR A 195 9.59 14.73 14.80
N PRO A 196 9.62 16.07 14.64
CA PRO A 196 9.04 16.74 13.48
C PRO A 196 9.72 16.33 12.17
N VAL A 197 8.95 16.26 11.09
CA VAL A 197 9.53 16.12 9.74
C VAL A 197 10.10 17.47 9.34
N GLU A 198 11.41 17.54 9.06
CA GLU A 198 12.07 18.79 8.66
C GLU A 198 11.80 19.13 7.19
N LYS A 199 11.65 18.10 6.34
CA LYS A 199 11.48 18.29 4.91
C LYS A 199 10.44 17.36 4.31
N TRP A 200 9.42 17.94 3.70
CA TRP A 200 8.40 17.20 2.95
C TRP A 200 8.56 17.49 1.46
N PHE A 201 8.97 16.50 0.68
CA PHE A 201 8.95 16.52 -0.76
C PHE A 201 7.69 15.83 -1.28
N ALA A 202 7.12 16.37 -2.35
CA ALA A 202 6.03 15.76 -3.09
C ALA A 202 6.30 15.91 -4.58
N LEU A 203 5.95 14.93 -5.40
CA LEU A 203 6.00 15.16 -6.86
C LEU A 203 5.07 16.32 -7.27
N GLY A 204 5.44 17.10 -8.27
CA GLY A 204 4.56 18.08 -8.89
C GLY A 204 3.60 17.41 -9.88
N GLY A 205 2.31 17.76 -9.84
CA GLY A 205 1.42 17.67 -11.01
C GLY A 205 1.29 19.04 -11.70
N THR A 206 0.57 19.16 -12.82
CA THR A 206 0.28 20.50 -13.36
C THR A 206 -0.66 21.27 -12.43
N TRP A 207 -0.66 22.61 -12.51
CA TRP A 207 -1.63 23.43 -11.78
C TRP A 207 -3.07 23.18 -12.24
N GLN A 208 -3.26 22.82 -13.51
CA GLN A 208 -4.57 22.48 -14.07
C GLN A 208 -5.15 21.20 -13.45
N ASP A 209 -4.31 20.19 -13.20
CA ASP A 209 -4.75 18.90 -12.64
C ASP A 209 -4.87 18.91 -11.10
N SER A 210 -4.06 19.72 -10.42
CA SER A 210 -3.86 19.59 -8.96
C SER A 210 -3.95 20.90 -8.16
N GLY A 211 -4.14 22.05 -8.82
CA GLY A 211 -4.04 23.37 -8.18
C GLY A 211 -4.96 23.56 -6.97
N HIS A 212 -6.22 23.11 -7.07
CA HIS A 212 -7.19 23.20 -5.97
C HIS A 212 -6.78 22.35 -4.76
N TYR A 213 -6.20 21.16 -4.98
CA TYR A 213 -5.65 20.32 -3.91
C TYR A 213 -4.42 20.95 -3.25
N ARG A 214 -3.59 21.67 -4.00
CA ARG A 214 -2.45 22.42 -3.45
C ARG A 214 -2.94 23.54 -2.54
N VAL A 215 -3.94 24.30 -2.96
CA VAL A 215 -4.54 25.37 -2.14
C VAL A 215 -5.16 24.79 -0.87
N LEU A 216 -5.95 23.72 -0.98
CA LEU A 216 -6.53 23.07 0.20
C LEU A 216 -5.46 22.58 1.17
N LEU A 217 -4.40 21.95 0.65
CA LEU A 217 -3.33 21.47 1.50
C LEU A 217 -2.63 22.62 2.23
N GLN A 218 -2.42 23.75 1.56
CA GLN A 218 -1.89 24.94 2.22
C GLN A 218 -2.82 25.38 3.36
N LEU A 219 -4.14 25.46 3.15
CA LEU A 219 -5.08 25.81 4.21
C LEU A 219 -5.01 24.86 5.42
N LEU A 220 -4.89 23.55 5.19
CA LEU A 220 -4.72 22.56 6.26
C LEU A 220 -3.38 22.73 7.00
N VAL A 221 -2.30 23.06 6.27
CA VAL A 221 -0.99 23.38 6.87
C VAL A 221 -1.06 24.64 7.72
N TRP A 222 -1.76 25.67 7.24
CA TRP A 222 -2.02 26.90 7.98
C TRP A 222 -2.85 26.64 9.24
N GLU A 223 -3.91 25.84 9.16
CA GLU A 223 -4.71 25.45 10.32
C GLU A 223 -3.88 24.71 11.38
N ALA A 224 -3.07 23.75 10.95
CA ALA A 224 -2.20 23.01 11.87
C ALA A 224 -1.20 23.94 12.58
N ARG A 225 -0.58 24.88 11.84
CA ARG A 225 0.32 25.89 12.41
C ARG A 225 -0.38 26.86 13.36
N ALA A 226 -1.59 27.30 13.02
CA ALA A 226 -2.42 28.11 13.91
C ALA A 226 -2.81 27.38 15.21
N HIS A 227 -2.77 26.04 15.21
CA HIS A 227 -2.93 25.20 16.39
C HIS A 227 -1.60 24.79 17.06
N GLY A 228 -0.48 25.45 16.70
CA GLY A 228 0.81 25.29 17.38
C GLY A 228 1.70 24.17 16.84
N LEU A 229 1.38 23.57 15.68
CA LEU A 229 2.19 22.52 15.07
C LEU A 229 3.21 23.08 14.06
N GLY A 230 4.48 22.71 14.20
CA GLY A 230 5.61 23.12 13.35
C GLY A 230 5.75 22.36 12.02
N ILE A 231 4.65 22.02 11.34
CA ILE A 231 4.73 21.16 10.14
C ILE A 231 5.24 21.90 8.89
N PRO A 232 6.07 21.24 8.04
CA PRO A 232 6.56 21.83 6.80
C PRO A 232 5.48 21.85 5.72
N ALA A 233 5.58 22.83 4.81
CA ALA A 233 4.84 22.80 3.55
C ALA A 233 5.56 21.87 2.55
N PRO A 234 4.85 21.23 1.61
CA PRO A 234 5.48 20.38 0.62
C PRO A 234 6.33 21.19 -0.37
N GLU A 235 7.55 20.74 -0.62
CA GLU A 235 8.36 21.14 -1.76
C GLU A 235 8.05 20.24 -2.96
N TYR A 236 7.64 20.85 -4.07
CA TYR A 236 7.26 20.11 -5.26
C TYR A 236 8.47 19.79 -6.12
N LEU A 237 8.78 18.50 -6.27
CA LEU A 237 9.80 18.03 -7.18
C LEU A 237 9.30 18.17 -8.63
N ALA A 238 10.21 18.59 -9.52
CA ALA A 238 9.99 18.45 -10.95
C ALA A 238 9.80 16.97 -11.30
N ARG A 239 9.12 16.70 -12.42
CA ARG A 239 8.84 15.33 -12.84
C ARG A 239 10.17 14.57 -12.98
N ASP A 240 10.29 13.48 -12.24
CA ASP A 240 11.44 12.55 -12.23
C ASP A 240 12.80 13.11 -11.73
N ASP A 241 12.85 14.34 -11.19
CA ASP A 241 14.06 14.88 -10.55
C ASP A 241 14.05 14.67 -9.03
N PHE A 242 14.84 13.69 -8.57
CA PHE A 242 15.06 13.39 -7.15
C PHE A 242 16.38 13.96 -6.62
N GLY A 243 17.12 14.70 -7.45
CA GLY A 243 18.34 15.41 -7.06
C GLY A 243 18.14 16.34 -5.85
N PRO A 244 17.03 17.10 -5.71
CA PRO A 244 16.77 17.91 -4.53
C PRO A 244 16.73 17.08 -3.23
N VAL A 245 16.18 15.87 -3.29
CA VAL A 245 16.12 14.95 -2.13
C VAL A 245 17.52 14.48 -1.77
N ALA A 246 18.30 14.02 -2.76
CA ALA A 246 19.67 13.56 -2.55
C ALA A 246 20.59 14.68 -2.00
N ARG A 247 20.49 15.90 -2.55
CA ARG A 247 21.24 17.07 -2.05
C ARG A 247 20.84 17.45 -0.62
N TRP A 248 19.56 17.36 -0.28
CA TRP A 248 19.12 17.60 1.09
C TRP A 248 19.72 16.57 2.05
N ILE A 249 19.71 15.27 1.68
CA ILE A 249 20.35 14.21 2.47
C ILE A 249 21.84 14.51 2.65
N ALA A 250 22.56 14.81 1.57
CA ALA A 250 23.99 15.14 1.61
C ALA A 250 24.28 16.31 2.57
N LYS A 251 23.44 17.35 2.55
CA LYS A 251 23.56 18.48 3.47
C LYS A 251 23.45 18.06 4.93
N GLN A 252 22.49 17.19 5.27
CA GLN A 252 22.34 16.73 6.67
C GLN A 252 23.49 15.85 7.12
N ARG A 253 23.97 14.97 6.25
CA ARG A 253 25.14 14.14 6.51
C ARG A 253 26.41 14.97 6.67
N GLY A 254 26.60 16.01 5.86
CA GLY A 254 27.71 16.96 5.99
C GLY A 254 27.68 17.72 7.33
N ALA A 255 26.51 17.83 7.97
CA ALA A 255 26.36 18.36 9.32
C ALA A 255 26.47 17.29 10.43
N GLY A 256 26.94 16.07 10.09
CA GLY A 256 27.10 14.96 11.03
C GLY A 256 25.80 14.27 11.46
N ARG A 257 24.68 14.51 10.76
CA ARG A 257 23.37 13.94 11.13
C ARG A 257 23.04 12.72 10.28
N GLU A 258 22.56 11.67 10.94
CA GLU A 258 21.86 10.58 10.25
C GLU A 258 20.49 11.04 9.75
N VAL A 259 19.95 10.32 8.76
CA VAL A 259 18.67 10.66 8.13
C VAL A 259 17.67 9.53 8.27
N LEU A 260 16.44 9.87 8.67
CA LEU A 260 15.28 9.02 8.52
C LEU A 260 14.47 9.48 7.30
N TRP A 261 14.41 8.63 6.27
CA TRP A 261 13.67 8.86 5.05
C TRP A 261 12.37 8.05 5.06
N MET A 262 11.27 8.65 4.62
CA MET A 262 9.98 7.97 4.51
C MET A 262 9.33 8.17 3.15
N GLY A 263 8.75 7.11 2.59
CA GLY A 263 8.01 7.21 1.33
C GLY A 263 7.64 5.86 0.73
N PRO A 264 7.01 5.87 -0.46
CA PRO A 264 6.81 4.66 -1.26
C PRO A 264 8.13 4.04 -1.69
N VAL A 265 8.18 2.71 -1.87
CA VAL A 265 9.40 2.00 -2.29
C VAL A 265 10.00 2.60 -3.57
N THR A 266 9.18 2.88 -4.59
CA THR A 266 9.65 3.48 -5.85
C THR A 266 10.37 4.81 -5.61
N MET A 267 9.85 5.68 -4.72
CA MET A 267 10.48 6.97 -4.44
C MET A 267 11.83 6.80 -3.73
N GLY A 268 11.99 5.75 -2.93
CA GLY A 268 13.26 5.39 -2.29
C GLY A 268 14.31 4.98 -3.34
N VAL A 269 13.91 4.12 -4.28
CA VAL A 269 14.76 3.71 -5.43
C VAL A 269 15.19 4.92 -6.26
N LEU A 270 14.26 5.82 -6.59
CA LEU A 270 14.58 7.02 -7.37
C LEU A 270 15.47 8.01 -6.61
N THR A 271 15.30 8.12 -5.29
CA THR A 271 16.19 8.90 -4.42
C THR A 271 17.61 8.32 -4.42
N ALA A 272 17.74 7.00 -4.29
CA ALA A 272 19.03 6.31 -4.30
C ALA A 272 19.72 6.39 -5.68
N ALA A 273 18.96 6.27 -6.76
CA ALA A 273 19.46 6.44 -8.12
C ALA A 273 20.03 7.85 -8.34
N ALA A 274 19.27 8.89 -7.97
CA ALA A 274 19.70 10.28 -8.09
C ALA A 274 20.93 10.59 -7.21
N ALA A 275 21.01 9.99 -6.01
CA ALA A 275 22.18 10.13 -5.15
C ALA A 275 23.43 9.52 -5.81
N ARG A 276 23.31 8.31 -6.36
CA ARG A 276 24.40 7.64 -7.07
C ARG A 276 24.87 8.41 -8.29
N GLU A 277 23.95 8.91 -9.11
CA GLU A 277 24.25 9.76 -10.28
C GLU A 277 25.01 11.03 -9.89
N ALA A 278 24.71 11.59 -8.72
CA ALA A 278 25.38 12.77 -8.18
C ALA A 278 26.66 12.46 -7.36
N GLY A 279 27.09 11.19 -7.27
CA GLY A 279 28.23 10.79 -6.45
C GLY A 279 28.02 10.95 -4.93
N ILE A 280 26.77 10.96 -4.48
CA ILE A 280 26.38 11.13 -3.08
C ILE A 280 26.14 9.75 -2.45
N GLY A 281 26.95 9.39 -1.46
CA GLY A 281 26.69 8.23 -0.60
C GLY A 281 25.48 8.45 0.32
N LEU A 282 24.84 7.37 0.74
CA LEU A 282 23.67 7.38 1.63
C LEU A 282 23.92 6.63 2.95
N GLU A 283 25.18 6.52 3.39
CA GLU A 283 25.50 5.90 4.68
C GLU A 283 24.85 6.67 5.83
N GLY A 284 24.25 5.98 6.79
CA GLY A 284 23.48 6.61 7.86
C GLY A 284 22.06 7.06 7.46
N VAL A 285 21.60 6.72 6.25
CA VAL A 285 20.20 6.89 5.84
C VAL A 285 19.40 5.63 6.17
N THR A 286 18.27 5.79 6.84
CA THR A 286 17.28 4.74 7.11
C THR A 286 16.02 4.98 6.29
N PHE A 287 15.73 4.12 5.34
CA PHE A 287 14.57 4.15 4.46
C PHE A 287 13.41 3.36 5.07
N LEU A 288 12.36 4.05 5.53
CA LEU A 288 11.09 3.45 5.92
C LEU A 288 10.14 3.45 4.72
N CYS A 289 10.08 2.32 4.02
CA CYS A 289 9.37 2.20 2.76
C CYS A 289 8.02 1.49 2.89
N GLY A 290 7.01 1.92 2.14
CA GLY A 290 5.73 1.22 2.10
C GLY A 290 4.94 1.44 0.83
N ALA A 291 3.64 1.18 0.89
CA ALA A 291 2.65 1.38 -0.18
C ALA A 291 2.84 0.51 -1.44
N GLU A 292 3.99 -0.14 -1.59
CA GLU A 292 4.38 -1.03 -2.67
C GLU A 292 5.17 -2.21 -2.08
N PRO A 293 5.14 -3.39 -2.71
CA PRO A 293 6.07 -4.47 -2.36
C PRO A 293 7.53 -4.02 -2.42
N LEU A 294 8.31 -4.38 -1.41
CA LEU A 294 9.77 -4.20 -1.41
C LEU A 294 10.41 -5.47 -1.98
N THR A 295 10.69 -5.47 -3.28
CA THR A 295 11.45 -6.55 -3.91
C THR A 295 12.93 -6.44 -3.55
N GLU A 296 13.64 -7.55 -3.64
CA GLU A 296 15.08 -7.60 -3.40
C GLU A 296 15.87 -6.70 -4.36
N ALA A 297 15.43 -6.61 -5.63
CA ALA A 297 16.06 -5.74 -6.60
C ALA A 297 15.92 -4.25 -6.23
N ARG A 298 14.74 -3.83 -5.74
CA ARG A 298 14.50 -2.46 -5.27
C ARG A 298 15.29 -2.15 -3.99
N ARG A 299 15.36 -3.12 -3.07
CA ARG A 299 16.21 -3.04 -1.87
C ARG A 299 17.68 -2.83 -2.24
N ALA A 300 18.20 -3.68 -3.13
CA ALA A 300 19.59 -3.64 -3.56
C ALA A 300 20.02 -2.28 -4.12
N VAL A 301 19.14 -1.56 -4.84
CA VAL A 301 19.47 -0.20 -5.33
C VAL A 301 19.68 0.79 -4.18
N MET A 302 18.85 0.74 -3.14
CA MET A 302 18.98 1.62 -1.98
C MET A 302 20.16 1.23 -1.09
N GLU A 303 20.40 -0.06 -0.91
CA GLU A 303 21.51 -0.59 -0.09
C GLU A 303 22.86 -0.39 -0.77
N ALA A 304 22.95 -0.55 -2.09
CA ALA A 304 24.16 -0.25 -2.86
C ALA A 304 24.55 1.23 -2.82
N ALA A 305 23.60 2.13 -2.54
CA ALA A 305 23.88 3.54 -2.28
C ALA A 305 24.28 3.81 -0.82
N GLY A 306 24.26 2.82 0.07
CA GLY A 306 24.63 2.92 1.50
C GLY A 306 23.45 3.02 2.48
N GLY A 307 22.21 2.97 1.99
CA GLY A 307 21.01 3.07 2.82
C GLY A 307 20.64 1.76 3.52
N ARG A 308 19.94 1.84 4.66
CA ARG A 308 19.27 0.69 5.30
C ARG A 308 17.78 0.73 5.01
N VAL A 309 17.16 -0.37 4.60
CA VAL A 309 15.77 -0.37 4.12
C VAL A 309 14.86 -1.25 4.97
N TYR A 310 13.72 -0.69 5.37
CA TYR A 310 12.76 -1.33 6.28
C TYR A 310 11.33 -1.18 5.75
N PRO A 311 10.65 -2.29 5.39
CA PRO A 311 9.31 -2.24 4.83
C PRO A 311 8.21 -2.06 5.90
N ARG A 312 7.10 -1.45 5.47
CA ARG A 312 5.84 -1.38 6.19
C ARG A 312 4.69 -1.72 5.25
N TYR A 313 3.83 -2.63 5.69
CA TYR A 313 2.67 -3.08 4.92
C TYR A 313 1.39 -2.49 5.48
N GLY A 314 0.59 -1.89 4.60
CA GLY A 314 -0.69 -1.31 4.98
C GLY A 314 -1.64 -1.24 3.80
N VAL A 315 -2.92 -1.35 4.11
CA VAL A 315 -4.04 -1.26 3.17
C VAL A 315 -4.93 -0.11 3.64
N SER A 316 -5.44 0.72 2.72
CA SER A 316 -6.11 1.98 3.13
C SER A 316 -7.38 1.74 3.95
N GLU A 317 -8.03 0.61 3.68
CA GLU A 317 -9.25 0.12 4.29
C GLU A 317 -9.01 -0.52 5.67
N LEU A 318 -7.84 -1.13 5.89
CA LEU A 318 -7.50 -1.85 7.11
C LEU A 318 -6.64 -1.03 8.08
N GLY A 319 -5.81 -0.12 7.54
CA GLY A 319 -4.72 0.51 8.26
C GLY A 319 -3.43 -0.29 8.15
N TRP A 320 -2.79 -0.54 9.29
CA TRP A 320 -1.47 -1.15 9.36
C TRP A 320 -1.56 -2.66 9.44
N VAL A 321 -1.12 -3.35 8.40
CA VAL A 321 -1.11 -4.81 8.38
C VAL A 321 0.15 -5.37 9.01
N GLY A 322 1.30 -4.74 8.72
CA GLY A 322 2.57 -5.17 9.26
C GLY A 322 3.65 -4.10 9.24
N CYS A 323 4.64 -4.24 10.12
CA CYS A 323 5.83 -3.43 10.11
C CYS A 323 7.09 -4.25 10.38
N SER A 324 8.21 -3.91 9.76
CA SER A 324 9.49 -4.58 9.99
C SER A 324 10.12 -4.12 11.30
N CYS A 325 10.86 -5.01 11.96
CA CYS A 325 11.81 -4.61 13.00
C CYS A 325 13.21 -4.37 12.43
N ALA A 326 14.13 -3.85 13.23
CA ALA A 326 15.51 -3.58 12.82
C ALA A 326 16.30 -4.85 12.40
N GLU A 327 15.88 -6.04 12.88
CA GLU A 327 16.47 -7.34 12.54
C GLU A 327 15.93 -7.92 11.21
N MET A 328 14.80 -7.42 10.69
CA MET A 328 14.20 -7.87 9.43
C MET A 328 14.85 -7.17 8.22
N THR A 329 16.10 -7.56 7.95
CA THR A 329 16.95 -6.91 6.92
C THR A 329 16.81 -7.52 5.52
N THR A 330 16.09 -8.62 5.36
CA THR A 330 15.94 -9.33 4.07
C THR A 330 14.50 -9.33 3.57
N GLY A 331 14.34 -9.29 2.25
CA GLY A 331 13.02 -9.37 1.60
C GLY A 331 12.02 -8.29 2.04
N SER A 332 10.73 -8.60 1.87
CA SER A 332 9.59 -7.78 2.31
C SER A 332 8.95 -8.34 3.59
N THR A 333 9.77 -8.68 4.58
CA THR A 333 9.30 -9.29 5.83
C THR A 333 8.84 -8.24 6.83
N VAL A 334 7.69 -8.50 7.47
CA VAL A 334 7.10 -7.65 8.50
C VAL A 334 6.50 -8.49 9.63
N HIS A 335 6.49 -7.98 10.86
CA HIS A 335 5.58 -8.51 11.88
C HIS A 335 4.14 -8.24 11.48
N VAL A 336 3.24 -9.19 11.74
CA VAL A 336 1.80 -8.97 11.59
C VAL A 336 1.29 -8.15 12.76
N MET A 337 0.55 -7.06 12.52
CA MET A 337 -0.04 -6.20 13.57
C MET A 337 -1.30 -6.85 14.18
N ARG A 338 -1.09 -7.96 14.90
CA ARG A 338 -2.13 -8.83 15.48
C ARG A 338 -3.03 -8.17 16.53
N ASP A 339 -2.61 -7.01 17.03
CA ASP A 339 -3.36 -6.17 17.97
C ASP A 339 -4.58 -5.50 17.32
N SER A 340 -4.53 -5.31 16.01
CA SER A 340 -5.54 -4.54 15.27
C SER A 340 -6.27 -5.33 14.18
N MET A 341 -5.66 -6.42 13.71
CA MET A 341 -6.25 -7.31 12.72
C MET A 341 -5.83 -8.76 12.91
N ALA A 342 -6.60 -9.68 12.35
CA ALA A 342 -6.19 -11.06 12.11
C ALA A 342 -5.95 -11.28 10.62
N VAL A 343 -4.96 -12.10 10.29
CA VAL A 343 -4.59 -12.44 8.92
C VAL A 343 -4.57 -13.97 8.80
N ILE A 344 -5.27 -14.50 7.81
CA ILE A 344 -5.19 -15.92 7.45
C ILE A 344 -4.77 -16.03 5.99
N ALA A 345 -4.03 -17.09 5.66
CA ALA A 345 -3.71 -17.46 4.30
C ALA A 345 -4.68 -18.55 3.82
N ARG A 346 -5.16 -18.42 2.58
CA ARG A 346 -5.93 -19.45 1.90
C ARG A 346 -5.29 -19.75 0.54
N ARG A 347 -4.91 -21.01 0.35
CA ARG A 347 -4.45 -21.50 -0.95
C ARG A 347 -5.61 -21.47 -1.94
N ARG A 348 -5.41 -20.79 -3.07
CA ARG A 348 -6.38 -20.72 -4.16
C ARG A 348 -5.67 -20.56 -5.49
N LYS A 349 -6.35 -20.93 -6.58
CA LYS A 349 -5.91 -20.52 -7.92
C LYS A 349 -6.06 -19.01 -8.07
N ALA A 350 -5.01 -18.34 -8.55
CA ALA A 350 -5.09 -16.94 -8.94
C ALA A 350 -6.01 -16.81 -10.17
N PRO A 351 -6.83 -15.74 -10.27
CA PRO A 351 -7.74 -15.56 -11.40
C PRO A 351 -7.03 -15.69 -12.75
N LEU A 352 -7.66 -16.38 -13.71
CA LEU A 352 -7.16 -16.53 -15.09
C LEU A 352 -5.82 -17.29 -15.23
N THR A 353 -5.35 -17.97 -14.17
CA THR A 353 -4.14 -18.80 -14.20
C THR A 353 -4.38 -20.13 -13.49
N GLU A 354 -3.58 -21.15 -13.81
CA GLU A 354 -3.56 -22.42 -13.06
C GLU A 354 -2.67 -22.37 -11.81
N VAL A 355 -2.10 -21.20 -11.50
CA VAL A 355 -1.13 -21.07 -10.43
C VAL A 355 -1.82 -20.89 -9.08
N GLU A 356 -1.39 -21.66 -8.10
CA GLU A 356 -1.86 -21.54 -6.74
C GLU A 356 -1.08 -20.46 -5.97
N VAL A 357 -1.81 -19.62 -5.25
CA VAL A 357 -1.27 -18.57 -4.40
C VAL A 357 -1.86 -18.70 -2.99
N ASP A 358 -1.06 -18.34 -1.99
CA ASP A 358 -1.51 -18.19 -0.62
C ASP A 358 -2.12 -16.79 -0.43
N SER A 359 -3.39 -16.66 -0.83
CA SER A 359 -4.11 -15.40 -0.74
C SER A 359 -4.34 -15.03 0.73
N LEU A 360 -4.03 -13.79 1.08
CA LEU A 360 -4.26 -13.25 2.42
C LEU A 360 -5.69 -12.75 2.54
N ALA A 361 -6.35 -13.14 3.62
CA ALA A 361 -7.64 -12.62 4.03
C ALA A 361 -7.52 -11.91 5.38
N PHE A 362 -8.17 -10.77 5.49
CA PHE A 362 -8.02 -9.84 6.61
C PHE A 362 -9.32 -9.69 7.40
N THR A 363 -9.19 -9.66 8.72
CA THR A 363 -10.29 -9.42 9.67
C THR A 363 -9.92 -8.28 10.60
N THR A 364 -10.75 -7.25 10.70
CA THR A 364 -10.52 -6.09 11.59
C THR A 364 -10.94 -6.40 13.02
N LEU A 365 -10.13 -6.04 14.01
CA LEU A 365 -10.40 -6.36 15.43
C LEU A 365 -10.73 -5.12 16.27
N LEU A 366 -10.28 -3.92 15.87
CA LEU A 366 -10.51 -2.73 16.69
C LEU A 366 -11.97 -2.28 16.62
N PRO A 367 -12.60 -1.91 17.75
CA PRO A 367 -14.00 -1.45 17.78
C PRO A 367 -14.21 -0.12 17.03
N PHE A 368 -13.13 0.62 16.80
CA PHE A 368 -13.10 1.88 16.06
C PHE A 368 -12.44 1.75 14.67
N SER A 369 -12.28 0.52 14.16
CA SER A 369 -11.85 0.28 12.77
C SER A 369 -12.77 1.00 11.78
N THR A 370 -12.23 1.45 10.65
CA THR A 370 -13.05 2.18 9.64
C THR A 370 -14.13 1.29 9.03
N TYR A 371 -13.77 0.03 8.77
CA TYR A 371 -14.67 -1.01 8.31
C TYR A 371 -14.73 -2.14 9.33
N VAL A 372 -15.85 -2.85 9.36
CA VAL A 372 -15.93 -4.19 9.97
C VAL A 372 -15.75 -5.18 8.84
N LEU A 373 -14.62 -5.91 8.85
CA LEU A 373 -14.26 -6.88 7.82
C LEU A 373 -13.99 -8.23 8.47
N VAL A 374 -14.47 -9.31 7.84
CA VAL A 374 -14.24 -10.70 8.23
C VAL A 374 -13.80 -11.47 6.99
N ASN A 375 -12.59 -12.01 7.01
CA ASN A 375 -12.01 -12.82 5.93
C ASN A 375 -12.10 -12.15 4.54
N VAL A 376 -11.67 -10.89 4.45
CA VAL A 376 -11.72 -10.12 3.20
C VAL A 376 -10.39 -10.17 2.48
N GLU A 377 -10.41 -10.56 1.21
CA GLU A 377 -9.24 -10.58 0.35
C GLU A 377 -8.99 -9.22 -0.28
N MET A 378 -7.70 -8.84 -0.33
CA MET A 378 -7.24 -7.63 -1.03
C MET A 378 -6.43 -7.95 -2.29
N GLU A 379 -6.48 -9.21 -2.73
CA GLU A 379 -5.63 -9.79 -3.79
C GLU A 379 -4.13 -9.63 -3.52
N ASP A 380 -3.79 -9.65 -2.23
CA ASP A 380 -2.42 -9.75 -1.75
C ASP A 380 -2.18 -11.18 -1.29
N CYS A 381 -0.98 -11.68 -1.51
CA CYS A 381 -0.51 -12.99 -1.06
C CYS A 381 0.84 -12.83 -0.37
N GLY A 382 1.19 -13.82 0.44
CA GLY A 382 2.47 -13.87 1.15
C GLY A 382 2.51 -15.09 2.07
N THR A 383 3.66 -15.30 2.69
CA THR A 383 3.90 -16.46 3.56
C THR A 383 3.81 -16.02 5.02
N LEU A 384 2.85 -16.58 5.75
CA LEU A 384 2.73 -16.44 7.20
C LEU A 384 3.63 -17.47 7.89
N GLY A 385 4.30 -17.06 8.96
CA GLY A 385 5.13 -17.93 9.77
C GLY A 385 5.47 -17.33 11.12
N PRO A 386 6.14 -18.07 12.01
CA PRO A 386 6.63 -17.52 13.26
C PRO A 386 7.66 -16.42 12.99
N ALA A 387 7.65 -15.37 13.80
CA ALA A 387 8.71 -14.36 13.78
C ALA A 387 9.98 -14.94 14.45
N GLU A 388 11.12 -14.80 13.80
CA GLU A 388 12.39 -15.42 14.24
C GLU A 388 13.31 -14.45 15.00
N CYS A 389 12.96 -13.16 15.08
CA CYS A 389 13.78 -12.12 15.70
C CYS A 389 13.59 -12.00 17.23
N GLY A 390 14.62 -11.56 17.93
CA GLY A 390 14.61 -11.29 19.38
C GLY A 390 14.13 -9.89 19.76
N CYS A 391 13.44 -9.20 18.86
CA CYS A 391 13.20 -7.77 18.97
C CYS A 391 12.08 -7.39 19.96
N ARG A 392 11.93 -6.07 20.20
CA ARG A 392 10.88 -5.51 21.07
C ARG A 392 9.46 -5.91 20.64
N PHE A 393 9.18 -6.05 19.34
CA PHE A 393 7.87 -6.50 18.86
C PHE A 393 7.59 -7.96 19.26
N ALA A 394 8.58 -8.85 19.15
CA ALA A 394 8.45 -10.23 19.61
C ALA A 394 8.21 -10.28 21.13
N ALA A 395 8.96 -9.51 21.92
CA ALA A 395 8.74 -9.35 23.37
C ALA A 395 7.36 -8.72 23.72
N MET A 396 6.75 -8.02 22.77
CA MET A 396 5.38 -7.49 22.87
C MET A 396 4.29 -8.51 22.57
N GLY A 397 4.64 -9.67 22.00
CA GLY A 397 3.69 -10.72 21.59
C GLY A 397 3.42 -10.75 20.08
N PHE A 398 4.11 -9.94 19.27
CA PHE A 398 4.03 -10.00 17.81
C PHE A 398 4.92 -11.12 17.27
N THR A 399 4.51 -12.35 17.55
CA THR A 399 5.26 -13.59 17.27
C THR A 399 5.00 -14.18 15.89
N GLU A 400 4.25 -13.48 15.03
CA GLU A 400 3.97 -13.89 13.66
C GLU A 400 4.54 -12.87 12.68
N GLN A 401 5.13 -13.37 11.61
CA GLN A 401 5.63 -12.58 10.50
C GLN A 401 4.92 -12.92 9.20
N LEU A 402 4.93 -11.95 8.29
CA LEU A 402 4.48 -12.09 6.93
C LEU A 402 5.65 -11.72 6.01
N SER A 403 6.03 -12.63 5.12
CA SER A 403 7.13 -12.44 4.17
C SER A 403 6.64 -12.60 2.73
N GLY A 404 7.44 -12.07 1.79
CA GLY A 404 7.15 -12.21 0.36
C GLY A 404 5.82 -11.60 -0.08
N VAL A 405 5.41 -10.47 0.49
CA VAL A 405 4.12 -9.84 0.17
C VAL A 405 4.12 -9.29 -1.26
N TYR A 406 3.19 -9.75 -2.08
CA TYR A 406 2.91 -9.16 -3.39
C TYR A 406 1.42 -9.26 -3.73
N SER A 407 0.99 -8.57 -4.79
CA SER A 407 -0.39 -8.58 -5.25
C SER A 407 -0.52 -9.41 -6.53
N TYR A 408 -1.41 -10.41 -6.53
CA TYR A 408 -1.57 -11.36 -7.64
C TYR A 408 -2.69 -10.98 -8.61
N GLY A 409 -3.70 -10.20 -8.19
CA GLY A 409 -4.83 -9.79 -9.05
C GLY A 409 -4.51 -8.69 -10.07
N LYS A 410 -3.22 -8.43 -10.36
CA LYS A 410 -2.76 -7.28 -11.17
C LYS A 410 -2.51 -7.60 -12.65
N LEU A 411 -2.84 -8.81 -13.11
CA LEU A 411 -2.74 -9.22 -14.52
C LEU A 411 -4.09 -9.78 -14.96
N THR A 412 -4.86 -9.02 -15.72
CA THR A 412 -6.14 -9.47 -16.27
C THR A 412 -6.24 -9.00 -17.71
N GLY A 413 -5.58 -9.73 -18.61
CA GLY A 413 -5.83 -9.69 -20.04
C GLY A 413 -4.81 -10.53 -20.84
N GLN A 414 -5.27 -11.03 -22.00
CA GLN A 414 -4.56 -11.88 -22.97
C GLN A 414 -3.70 -13.03 -22.43
N GLY A 415 -4.20 -13.80 -21.46
CA GLY A 415 -3.68 -15.14 -21.21
C GLY A 415 -2.22 -15.18 -20.76
N ILE A 416 -1.78 -14.19 -19.96
CA ILE A 416 -0.51 -14.28 -19.25
C ILE A 416 -0.63 -15.39 -18.19
N THR A 417 -0.31 -16.62 -18.58
CA THR A 417 -0.15 -17.77 -17.65
C THR A 417 1.16 -17.69 -16.86
N LEU A 418 1.78 -16.53 -16.78
CA LEU A 418 3.03 -16.30 -16.05
C LEU A 418 2.72 -15.68 -14.70
N LEU A 419 3.32 -16.22 -13.65
CA LEU A 419 3.31 -15.62 -12.32
C LEU A 419 3.80 -14.17 -12.43
N GLY A 420 3.03 -13.22 -11.86
CA GLY A 420 3.45 -11.82 -11.79
C GLY A 420 4.84 -11.65 -11.15
N GLY A 421 5.22 -12.53 -10.21
CA GLY A 421 6.56 -12.56 -9.61
C GLY A 421 7.69 -12.86 -10.59
N ASP A 422 7.47 -13.76 -11.55
CA ASP A 422 8.48 -14.15 -12.53
C ASP A 422 8.72 -13.03 -13.56
N LEU A 423 7.65 -12.39 -14.03
CA LEU A 423 7.75 -11.21 -14.90
C LEU A 423 8.39 -10.02 -14.17
N ILE A 424 8.09 -9.82 -12.87
CA ILE A 424 8.76 -8.80 -12.05
C ILE A 424 10.28 -9.06 -12.02
N SER A 425 10.73 -10.32 -11.91
CA SER A 425 12.17 -10.62 -11.95
C SER A 425 12.80 -10.22 -13.28
N VAL A 426 12.12 -10.43 -14.41
CA VAL A 426 12.63 -10.00 -15.72
C VAL A 426 12.74 -8.47 -15.79
N LEU A 427 11.72 -7.75 -15.33
CA LEU A 427 11.68 -6.28 -15.36
C LEU A 427 12.67 -5.63 -14.39
N GLU A 428 12.85 -6.22 -13.20
CA GLU A 428 13.63 -5.60 -12.13
C GLU A 428 15.06 -6.12 -12.02
N ARG A 429 15.40 -7.25 -12.64
CA ARG A 429 16.75 -7.84 -12.60
C ARG A 429 17.33 -8.05 -13.99
N SER A 430 16.67 -8.82 -14.85
CA SER A 430 17.24 -9.20 -16.16
C SER A 430 17.43 -7.98 -17.06
N LEU A 431 16.40 -7.15 -17.24
CA LEU A 431 16.48 -5.95 -18.07
C LEU A 431 17.50 -4.92 -17.56
N PRO A 432 17.49 -4.52 -16.27
CA PRO A 432 18.54 -3.66 -15.71
C PRO A 432 19.94 -4.25 -15.83
N GLY A 433 20.10 -5.57 -15.61
CA GLY A 433 21.39 -6.25 -15.72
C GLY A 433 21.96 -6.23 -17.14
N ARG A 434 21.10 -6.25 -18.17
CA ARG A 434 21.52 -6.25 -19.58
C ARG A 434 21.72 -4.86 -20.17
N PHE A 435 20.82 -3.93 -19.85
CA PHE A 435 20.72 -2.62 -20.52
C PHE A 435 21.04 -1.43 -19.61
N GLY A 436 21.22 -1.66 -18.30
CA GLY A 436 21.47 -0.61 -17.31
C GLY A 436 20.21 -0.01 -16.70
N GLY A 437 20.35 1.06 -15.91
CA GLY A 437 19.23 1.65 -15.17
C GLY A 437 18.89 0.93 -13.87
N THR A 438 17.65 1.09 -13.42
CA THR A 438 17.12 0.59 -12.13
C THR A 438 15.81 -0.17 -12.34
N PRO A 439 15.31 -0.91 -11.33
CA PRO A 439 13.99 -1.52 -11.38
C PRO A 439 12.84 -0.55 -11.67
N ALA A 440 13.02 0.74 -11.37
CA ALA A 440 12.02 1.77 -11.62
C ALA A 440 12.04 2.31 -13.07
N ASP A 441 12.91 1.79 -13.94
CA ASP A 441 13.07 2.22 -15.34
C ASP A 441 12.33 1.37 -16.37
N TYR A 442 11.86 0.21 -15.93
CA TYR A 442 11.23 -0.77 -16.79
C TYR A 442 9.81 -1.02 -16.28
N GLN A 443 8.84 -0.96 -17.18
CA GLN A 443 7.44 -1.20 -16.85
C GLN A 443 6.74 -1.89 -18.02
N LEU A 444 5.96 -2.92 -17.71
CA LEU A 444 5.08 -3.57 -18.66
C LEU A 444 3.67 -3.01 -18.50
N LEU A 445 3.16 -2.42 -19.57
CA LEU A 445 1.79 -1.95 -19.68
C LEU A 445 0.96 -2.94 -20.49
N GLU A 446 -0.24 -3.24 -20.02
CA GLU A 446 -1.26 -3.89 -20.84
C GLU A 446 -2.23 -2.83 -21.36
N LEU A 447 -2.42 -2.80 -22.67
CA LEU A 447 -3.27 -1.87 -23.41
C LEU A 447 -4.41 -2.65 -24.05
N ASP A 448 -5.65 -2.37 -23.70
CA ASP A 448 -6.81 -2.88 -24.45
C ASP A 448 -6.87 -2.22 -25.84
N ALA A 449 -6.57 -2.97 -26.90
CA ALA A 449 -6.80 -2.52 -28.28
C ALA A 449 -7.97 -3.27 -28.93
N MET A 450 -8.62 -2.64 -29.91
CA MET A 450 -9.77 -3.20 -30.65
C MET A 450 -9.46 -4.53 -31.36
N ALA A 451 -8.18 -4.86 -31.57
CA ALA A 451 -7.70 -6.08 -32.22
C ALA A 451 -7.11 -7.12 -31.23
N GLY A 452 -7.22 -6.89 -29.91
CA GLY A 452 -6.60 -7.70 -28.85
C GLY A 452 -5.73 -6.85 -27.92
N ALA A 453 -5.45 -7.31 -26.70
CA ALA A 453 -4.61 -6.54 -25.78
C ALA A 453 -3.14 -6.54 -26.25
N ILE A 454 -2.54 -5.36 -26.33
CA ILE A 454 -1.12 -5.15 -26.66
C ILE A 454 -0.35 -4.98 -25.36
N VAL A 455 0.84 -5.56 -25.29
CA VAL A 455 1.75 -5.41 -24.17
C VAL A 455 2.83 -4.40 -24.55
N GLU A 456 2.85 -3.22 -23.93
CA GLU A 456 3.87 -2.20 -24.12
C GLU A 456 4.94 -2.30 -23.02
N LEU A 457 6.16 -2.69 -23.39
CA LEU A 457 7.33 -2.60 -22.52
C LEU A 457 7.92 -1.19 -22.61
N ARG A 458 7.70 -0.40 -21.56
CA ARG A 458 8.31 0.93 -21.40
C ARG A 458 9.70 0.82 -20.82
N VAL A 459 10.62 1.56 -21.43
CA VAL A 459 12.00 1.72 -20.98
C VAL A 459 12.29 3.21 -20.84
N SER A 460 12.66 3.67 -19.66
CA SER A 460 12.96 5.10 -19.45
C SER A 460 14.08 5.56 -20.38
N PRO A 461 13.94 6.72 -21.04
CA PRO A 461 14.99 7.26 -21.91
C PRO A 461 16.35 7.44 -21.25
N ARG A 462 16.42 7.54 -19.91
CA ARG A 462 17.68 7.68 -19.16
C ARG A 462 18.56 6.44 -19.18
N VAL A 463 18.01 5.27 -19.52
CA VAL A 463 18.77 4.03 -19.72
C VAL A 463 19.74 4.15 -20.91
N GLY A 464 19.42 5.02 -21.89
CA GLY A 464 20.28 5.28 -23.05
C GLY A 464 20.22 4.21 -24.15
N VAL A 465 19.53 3.09 -23.92
CA VAL A 465 19.26 2.09 -24.96
C VAL A 465 18.25 2.63 -25.98
N ARG A 466 18.51 2.39 -27.27
CA ARG A 466 17.70 2.87 -28.40
C ARG A 466 17.26 1.76 -29.37
N ASP A 467 17.81 0.57 -29.22
CA ASP A 467 17.50 -0.57 -30.08
C ASP A 467 16.27 -1.31 -29.52
N GLU A 468 15.11 -1.02 -30.11
CA GLU A 468 13.84 -1.68 -29.77
C GLU A 468 13.89 -3.19 -30.02
N ALA A 469 14.52 -3.64 -31.11
CA ALA A 469 14.57 -5.06 -31.45
C ALA A 469 15.39 -5.83 -30.41
N ALA A 470 16.56 -5.32 -30.03
CA ALA A 470 17.40 -5.93 -29.02
C ALA A 470 16.70 -6.04 -27.65
N VAL A 471 16.00 -4.98 -27.21
CA VAL A 471 15.24 -4.99 -25.95
C VAL A 471 14.12 -6.01 -26.01
N ARG A 472 13.33 -6.01 -27.09
CA ARG A 472 12.21 -6.93 -27.27
C ARG A 472 12.66 -8.39 -27.30
N GLU A 473 13.70 -8.69 -28.08
CA GLU A 473 14.24 -10.04 -28.22
C GLU A 473 14.79 -10.56 -26.90
N TYR A 474 15.53 -9.73 -26.17
CA TYR A 474 16.04 -10.09 -24.86
C TYR A 474 14.90 -10.34 -23.86
N PHE A 475 13.92 -9.44 -23.77
CA PHE A 475 12.74 -9.61 -22.93
C PHE A 475 12.02 -10.93 -23.24
N LEU A 476 11.71 -11.20 -24.50
CA LEU A 476 11.06 -12.45 -24.91
C LEU A 476 11.94 -13.68 -24.60
N SER A 477 13.26 -13.57 -24.72
CA SER A 477 14.19 -14.66 -24.38
C SER A 477 14.17 -15.00 -22.90
N GLU A 478 14.07 -14.00 -22.03
CA GLU A 478 13.94 -14.18 -20.58
C GLU A 478 12.57 -14.76 -20.23
N VAL A 479 11.50 -14.27 -20.86
CA VAL A 479 10.15 -14.81 -20.70
C VAL A 479 10.09 -16.30 -21.08
N ARG A 480 10.79 -16.75 -22.14
CA ARG A 480 10.83 -18.18 -22.52
C ARG A 480 11.38 -19.09 -21.42
N ARG A 481 12.28 -18.57 -20.58
CA ARG A 481 12.91 -19.33 -19.48
C ARG A 481 12.00 -19.46 -18.26
N LEU A 482 10.93 -18.67 -18.18
CA LEU A 482 9.96 -18.75 -17.10
C LEU A 482 9.06 -19.98 -17.27
N TRP A 483 8.56 -20.50 -16.15
CA TRP A 483 7.64 -21.64 -16.15
C TRP A 483 6.34 -21.27 -16.88
N GLY A 484 5.98 -22.04 -17.91
CA GLY A 484 4.86 -21.71 -18.82
C GLY A 484 5.13 -20.61 -19.85
N GLY A 485 6.28 -19.92 -19.78
CA GLY A 485 6.59 -18.75 -20.59
C GLY A 485 7.02 -19.02 -22.03
N SER A 486 7.39 -20.26 -22.36
CA SER A 486 7.75 -20.66 -23.72
C SER A 486 6.58 -20.51 -24.71
N LEU A 487 5.35 -20.82 -24.30
CA LEU A 487 4.15 -20.63 -25.13
C LEU A 487 3.82 -19.14 -25.27
N THR A 488 3.83 -18.40 -24.15
CA THR A 488 3.58 -16.95 -24.10
C THR A 488 4.56 -16.17 -24.98
N ALA A 489 5.85 -16.43 -24.87
CA ALA A 489 6.86 -15.76 -25.69
C ALA A 489 6.77 -16.15 -27.18
N ARG A 490 6.34 -17.37 -27.51
CA ARG A 490 6.08 -17.77 -28.89
C ARG A 490 4.87 -17.03 -29.46
N GLN A 491 3.77 -16.97 -28.72
CA GLN A 491 2.56 -16.25 -29.10
C GLN A 491 2.86 -14.76 -29.29
N TRP A 492 3.50 -14.11 -28.31
CA TRP A 492 3.89 -12.71 -28.38
C TRP A 492 4.87 -12.40 -29.51
N GLY A 493 5.81 -13.31 -29.78
CA GLY A 493 6.75 -13.17 -30.89
C GLY A 493 6.08 -13.28 -32.26
N GLN A 494 5.07 -14.14 -32.41
CA GLN A 494 4.36 -14.36 -33.67
C GLN A 494 3.33 -13.26 -33.97
N THR A 495 2.67 -12.72 -32.96
CA THR A 495 1.61 -11.70 -33.13
C THR A 495 2.15 -10.27 -33.11
N GLY A 496 3.43 -10.06 -32.76
CA GLY A 496 3.97 -8.73 -32.53
C GLY A 496 3.33 -8.02 -31.33
N ALA A 497 2.72 -8.77 -30.40
CA ALA A 497 1.96 -8.22 -29.28
C ALA A 497 2.82 -7.48 -28.24
N VAL A 498 4.16 -7.61 -28.30
CA VAL A 498 5.07 -6.84 -27.43
C VAL A 498 5.69 -5.68 -28.22
N ARG A 499 5.34 -4.46 -27.81
CA ARG A 499 5.92 -3.22 -28.33
C ARG A 499 6.90 -2.65 -27.31
N VAL A 500 8.07 -2.19 -27.74
CA VAL A 500 8.97 -1.44 -26.86
C VAL A 500 8.71 0.04 -27.06
N ASN A 501 8.58 0.79 -25.97
CA ASN A 501 8.40 2.23 -26.01
C ASN A 501 9.44 2.92 -25.13
N PHE A 502 10.27 3.78 -25.73
CA PHE A 502 11.26 4.57 -25.00
C PHE A 502 10.60 5.81 -24.40
N ALA A 503 9.89 5.59 -23.29
CA ALA A 503 9.19 6.63 -22.56
C ALA A 503 9.19 6.30 -21.07
N ASP A 504 9.15 7.32 -20.22
CA ASP A 504 9.18 7.10 -18.78
C ASP A 504 7.99 6.24 -18.32
N PRO A 505 8.20 5.37 -17.32
CA PRO A 505 7.14 4.59 -16.72
C PRO A 505 5.96 5.44 -16.24
N VAL A 506 4.76 4.92 -16.41
CA VAL A 506 3.53 5.55 -15.97
C VAL A 506 3.39 5.41 -14.46
N MET A 507 3.27 6.55 -13.78
CA MET A 507 2.93 6.60 -12.37
C MET A 507 1.42 6.53 -12.17
N SER A 508 0.96 5.53 -11.40
CA SER A 508 -0.45 5.43 -10.99
C SER A 508 -0.85 6.55 -10.00
N GLY A 509 -2.15 6.72 -9.71
CA GLY A 509 -2.71 7.83 -8.90
C GLY A 509 -2.15 8.01 -7.48
N GLY A 510 -1.30 7.09 -7.00
CA GLY A 510 -0.54 7.20 -5.76
C GLY A 510 0.95 7.52 -5.95
N ARG A 511 1.37 7.86 -7.17
CA ARG A 511 2.77 8.07 -7.59
C ARG A 511 3.64 6.84 -7.36
N LYS A 512 3.07 5.68 -7.69
CA LYS A 512 3.71 4.37 -7.63
C LYS A 512 3.98 3.91 -9.06
N ILE A 513 5.16 3.33 -9.28
CA ILE A 513 5.46 2.58 -10.51
C ILE A 513 5.26 1.10 -10.18
N ASN A 514 4.10 0.57 -10.58
CA ASN A 514 3.90 -0.88 -10.57
C ASN A 514 4.67 -1.44 -11.79
N PRO A 515 5.53 -2.45 -11.62
CA PRO A 515 6.24 -3.05 -12.75
C PRO A 515 5.29 -3.59 -13.81
N LEU A 516 4.11 -4.05 -13.39
CA LEU A 516 3.02 -4.52 -14.22
C LEU A 516 1.81 -3.60 -14.03
N HIS A 517 1.29 -3.01 -15.10
CA HIS A 517 0.18 -2.05 -15.02
C HIS A 517 -0.82 -2.19 -16.17
N LEU A 518 -2.11 -2.27 -15.85
CA LEU A 518 -3.20 -2.34 -16.83
C LEU A 518 -3.77 -0.95 -17.10
N LEU A 519 -3.74 -0.51 -18.36
CA LEU A 519 -4.49 0.64 -18.84
C LEU A 519 -5.77 0.13 -19.52
N GLY A 520 -6.88 0.12 -18.78
CA GLY A 520 -8.17 -0.27 -19.32
C GLY A 520 -8.56 0.58 -20.54
N SER A 521 -9.40 0.02 -21.41
CA SER A 521 -9.87 0.63 -22.67
C SER A 521 -10.14 2.14 -22.56
N GLY A 522 -9.31 2.97 -23.20
CA GLY A 522 -9.62 4.38 -23.45
C GLY A 522 -8.65 5.45 -22.94
N ARG A 523 -7.49 5.12 -22.37
CA ARG A 523 -6.39 6.10 -22.20
C ARG A 523 -5.26 5.81 -23.19
N GLY A 524 -5.55 6.08 -24.46
CA GLY A 524 -4.48 6.29 -25.44
C GLY A 524 -3.56 7.40 -24.95
N THR A 525 -2.26 7.20 -25.13
CA THR A 525 -1.17 8.11 -24.75
C THR A 525 -1.07 9.37 -25.62
N ASP A 526 -2.11 9.70 -26.41
CA ASP A 526 -2.15 10.92 -27.19
C ASP A 526 -2.73 12.06 -26.35
N ALA A 527 -1.82 12.83 -25.76
CA ALA A 527 -2.13 14.18 -25.31
C ALA A 527 -2.49 15.05 -26.54
N ALA A 528 -3.79 15.18 -26.83
CA ALA A 528 -4.33 16.27 -27.63
C ALA A 528 -5.04 17.28 -26.71
N PRO A 529 -4.86 18.60 -26.90
CA PRO A 529 -5.31 19.62 -25.96
C PRO A 529 -6.82 19.89 -26.11
N GLY A 530 -7.49 20.06 -24.97
CA GLY A 530 -8.71 20.84 -24.87
C GLY A 530 -10.02 20.08 -25.13
N LYS A 531 -10.72 19.74 -24.05
CA LYS A 531 -12.17 19.92 -23.99
C LYS A 531 -12.53 20.67 -22.71
N THR A 532 -12.76 21.96 -22.89
CA THR A 532 -13.45 22.87 -21.98
C THR A 532 -14.81 22.26 -21.61
N LEU A 533 -15.05 22.01 -20.32
CA LEU A 533 -16.38 21.77 -19.79
C LEU A 533 -16.82 23.03 -19.05
N ARG A 534 -17.88 23.66 -19.59
CA ARG A 534 -18.73 24.61 -18.89
C ARG A 534 -19.47 23.92 -17.74
#